data_AF-A0A1B9MBL4-F1
#
_entry.id   AF-A0A1B9MBL4-F1
#
_cell.length_a   1.000
_cell.length_b   1.000
_cell.length_c   1.000
_cell.angle_alpha   90.00
_cell.angle_beta   90.00
_cell.angle_gamma   90.00
#
_symmetry.space_group_name_H-M   'P 1'
#
loop_
_entity.id
_entity.type
_entity.pdbx_description
1 polymer ?
#
loop_
_entity_poly.entity_id
_entity_poly.type
_entity_poly.pdbx_seq_one_letter_code
_entity_poly.pdbx_strand_id
1 'polypeptide(L)'
;MDKENLISLYKQGLSIPQVSVILHTPQSTIRHHLKKSNILRSRADGVRLAAKNGRLSANKGITRTFTDEWKKNMSKARLKNAETNAKGISLKPSGYYEITRGENKGRLLHVIVFENRLGRKLLEDECIHHIDGDKTNNDINNLALMTRSAHARLHRHEDKLSNKLIARNKNGTWS
;
A
#
# COMPACT_ATOMS: atom_id res chain seq x y z
N MET A 1 -25.91 48.06 2.47
CA MET A 1 -25.59 46.95 1.56
C MET A 1 -26.61 46.95 0.44
N ASP A 2 -26.16 47.26 -0.77
CA ASP A 2 -27.02 47.30 -1.95
C ASP A 2 -27.32 45.87 -2.43
N LYS A 3 -28.50 45.37 -2.04
CA LYS A 3 -28.93 44.00 -2.33
C LYS A 3 -29.15 43.80 -3.83
N GLU A 4 -29.62 44.82 -4.53
CA GLU A 4 -29.86 44.76 -5.98
C GLU A 4 -28.54 44.61 -6.73
N ASN A 5 -27.51 45.37 -6.33
CA ASN A 5 -26.18 45.26 -6.91
C ASN A 5 -25.54 43.88 -6.67
N LEU A 6 -25.68 43.32 -5.45
CA LEU A 6 -25.23 41.94 -5.17
C LEU A 6 -25.90 40.91 -6.09
N ILE A 7 -27.22 40.99 -6.23
CA ILE A 7 -27.99 40.04 -7.03
C ILE A 7 -27.62 40.18 -8.50
N SER A 8 -27.45 41.40 -8.99
CA SER A 8 -27.00 41.72 -10.34
C SER A 8 -25.64 41.10 -10.65
N LEU A 9 -24.62 41.37 -9.83
CA LEU A 9 -23.27 40.80 -9.99
C LEU A 9 -23.29 39.26 -9.97
N TYR A 10 -24.09 38.66 -9.08
CA TYR A 10 -24.23 37.22 -9.03
C TYR A 10 -24.91 36.64 -10.28
N LYS A 11 -25.95 37.29 -10.80
CA LYS A 11 -26.63 36.88 -12.05
C LYS A 11 -25.75 37.04 -13.28
N GLN A 12 -24.83 38.00 -13.30
CA GLN A 12 -23.80 38.15 -14.35
C GLN A 12 -22.78 37.00 -14.38
N GLY A 13 -22.83 36.09 -13.39
CA GLY A 13 -21.99 34.89 -13.36
C GLY A 13 -20.76 34.98 -12.45
N LEU A 14 -20.62 36.08 -11.70
CA LEU A 14 -19.58 36.18 -10.67
C LEU A 14 -19.83 35.16 -9.56
N SER A 15 -18.77 34.56 -9.03
CA SER A 15 -18.81 33.66 -7.88
C SER A 15 -18.94 34.45 -6.57
N ILE A 16 -19.43 33.79 -5.50
CA ILE A 16 -19.54 34.42 -4.17
C ILE A 16 -18.21 35.06 -3.72
N PRO A 17 -17.04 34.40 -3.88
CA PRO A 17 -15.76 35.05 -3.58
C PRO A 17 -15.50 36.31 -4.41
N GLN A 18 -15.85 36.33 -5.70
CA GLN A 18 -15.65 37.52 -6.54
C GLN A 18 -16.58 38.68 -6.13
N VAL A 19 -17.86 38.38 -5.88
CA VAL A 19 -18.82 39.38 -5.38
C VAL A 19 -18.37 39.93 -4.02
N SER A 20 -17.80 39.07 -3.16
CA SER A 20 -17.24 39.46 -1.86
C SER A 20 -16.09 40.45 -1.99
N VAL A 21 -15.17 40.24 -2.95
CA VAL A 21 -14.08 41.16 -3.24
C VAL A 21 -14.59 42.49 -3.78
N ILE A 22 -15.55 42.48 -4.71
CA ILE A 22 -16.09 43.70 -5.36
C ILE A 22 -16.89 44.56 -4.36
N LEU A 23 -17.74 43.94 -3.55
CA LEU A 23 -18.63 44.65 -2.62
C LEU A 23 -18.05 44.79 -1.21
N HIS A 24 -16.80 44.36 -1.00
CA HIS A 24 -16.14 44.29 0.31
C HIS A 24 -17.03 43.70 1.42
N THR A 25 -17.84 42.71 1.05
CA THR A 25 -18.84 42.10 1.94
C THR A 25 -18.45 40.66 2.25
N PRO A 26 -18.59 40.17 3.49
CA PRO A 26 -18.29 38.79 3.84
C PRO A 26 -19.07 37.77 2.99
N GLN A 27 -18.41 36.68 2.59
CA GLN A 27 -18.99 35.62 1.76
C GLN A 27 -20.22 34.95 2.42
N SER A 28 -20.19 34.82 3.75
CA SER A 28 -21.31 34.26 4.54
C SER A 28 -22.57 35.11 4.40
N THR A 29 -22.43 36.43 4.49
CA THR A 29 -23.52 37.41 4.31
C THR A 29 -24.10 37.34 2.89
N ILE A 30 -23.23 37.29 1.87
CA ILE A 30 -23.66 37.15 0.47
C ILE A 30 -24.44 35.83 0.28
N ARG A 31 -23.90 34.71 0.77
CA ARG A 31 -24.56 33.41 0.69
C ARG A 31 -25.92 33.41 1.38
N HIS A 32 -26.03 34.04 2.56
CA HIS A 32 -27.30 34.17 3.28
C HIS A 32 -28.35 34.89 2.43
N HIS A 33 -28.02 36.04 1.84
CA HIS A 33 -28.96 36.82 1.02
C HIS A 33 -29.36 36.10 -0.28
N LEU A 34 -28.42 35.43 -0.94
CA LEU A 34 -28.71 34.63 -2.13
C LEU A 34 -29.62 33.43 -1.82
N LYS A 35 -29.40 32.77 -0.68
CA LYS A 35 -30.25 31.67 -0.21
C LYS A 35 -31.65 32.16 0.15
N LYS A 36 -31.75 33.27 0.90
CA LYS A 36 -33.03 33.88 1.29
C LYS A 36 -33.86 34.32 0.08
N SER A 37 -33.18 34.77 -0.98
CA SER A 37 -33.83 35.22 -2.23
C SER A 37 -34.01 34.09 -3.25
N ASN A 38 -33.75 32.84 -2.88
CA ASN A 38 -33.90 31.63 -3.69
C ASN A 38 -33.20 31.65 -5.07
N ILE A 39 -32.07 32.35 -5.17
CA ILE A 39 -31.28 32.55 -6.40
C ILE A 39 -29.89 31.90 -6.29
N LEU A 40 -29.59 31.25 -5.16
CA LEU A 40 -28.33 30.57 -4.95
C LEU A 40 -28.17 29.40 -5.93
N ARG A 41 -27.17 29.48 -6.82
CA ARG A 41 -26.87 28.44 -7.81
C ARG A 41 -26.45 27.13 -7.14
N SER A 42 -26.75 26.01 -7.79
CA SER A 42 -26.30 24.70 -7.31
C SER A 42 -24.77 24.58 -7.41
N ARG A 43 -24.21 23.60 -6.70
CA ARG A 43 -22.78 23.27 -6.83
C ARG A 43 -22.42 22.93 -8.28
N ALA A 44 -23.28 22.18 -8.98
CA ALA A 44 -23.04 21.77 -10.36
C ALA A 44 -23.03 22.97 -11.31
N ASP A 45 -23.96 23.90 -11.17
CA ASP A 45 -24.01 25.13 -11.99
C ASP A 45 -22.76 25.99 -11.75
N GLY A 46 -22.33 26.11 -10.49
CA GLY A 46 -21.09 26.81 -10.13
C GLY A 46 -19.85 26.21 -10.78
N VAL A 47 -19.75 24.88 -10.82
CA VAL A 47 -18.64 24.17 -11.48
C VAL A 47 -18.69 24.35 -13.00
N ARG A 48 -19.88 24.25 -13.63
CA ARG A 48 -20.03 24.48 -15.08
C ARG A 48 -19.66 25.90 -15.49
N LEU A 49 -20.05 26.88 -14.68
CA LEU A 49 -19.70 28.28 -14.92
C LEU A 49 -18.19 28.54 -14.74
N ALA A 50 -17.57 27.93 -13.72
CA ALA A 50 -16.12 27.98 -13.55
C ALA A 50 -15.37 27.33 -14.72
N ALA A 51 -15.92 26.24 -15.28
CA ALA A 51 -15.39 25.60 -16.48
C ALA A 51 -15.46 26.54 -17.70
N LYS A 52 -16.64 27.13 -17.95
CA LYS A 52 -16.87 28.09 -19.04
C LYS A 52 -15.92 29.29 -18.96
N ASN A 53 -15.62 29.75 -17.75
CA ASN A 53 -14.71 30.86 -17.51
C ASN A 53 -13.22 30.44 -17.48
N GLY A 54 -12.87 29.20 -17.82
CA GLY A 54 -11.49 28.71 -17.84
C GLY A 54 -10.82 28.62 -16.46
N ARG A 55 -11.60 28.62 -15.38
CA ARG A 55 -11.12 28.64 -13.97
C ARG A 55 -11.01 27.25 -13.34
N LEU A 56 -11.36 26.19 -14.07
CA LEU A 56 -11.06 24.83 -13.62
C LEU A 56 -9.56 24.57 -13.74
N SER A 57 -9.01 23.75 -12.84
CA SER A 57 -7.63 23.31 -12.94
C SER A 57 -7.41 22.62 -14.28
N ALA A 58 -6.65 23.27 -15.17
CA ALA A 58 -6.28 22.73 -16.48
C ALA A 58 -5.54 21.38 -16.33
N ASN A 59 -4.94 21.13 -15.17
CA ASN A 59 -4.10 19.97 -14.92
C ASN A 59 -4.87 18.68 -14.60
N LYS A 60 -6.21 18.71 -14.51
CA LYS A 60 -7.00 17.51 -14.24
C LYS A 60 -7.09 16.67 -15.52
N GLY A 61 -6.47 15.49 -15.49
CA GLY A 61 -6.44 14.57 -16.64
C GLY A 61 -5.26 14.81 -17.60
N ILE A 62 -4.39 15.78 -17.32
CA ILE A 62 -3.14 15.94 -18.08
C ILE A 62 -2.14 14.88 -17.59
N THR A 63 -1.71 14.01 -18.51
CA THR A 63 -0.60 13.09 -18.27
C THR A 63 0.69 13.90 -18.11
N ARG A 64 1.33 13.79 -16.94
CA ARG A 64 2.61 14.45 -16.68
C ARG A 64 3.75 13.56 -17.15
N THR A 65 4.66 14.11 -17.94
CA THR A 65 5.92 13.45 -18.29
C THR A 65 6.99 13.84 -17.26
N PHE A 66 7.50 12.86 -16.52
CA PHE A 66 8.56 13.08 -15.55
C PHE A 66 9.93 12.85 -16.17
N THR A 67 10.91 13.68 -15.80
CA THR A 67 12.31 13.46 -16.15
C THR A 67 12.82 12.19 -15.48
N ASP A 68 13.85 11.56 -16.05
CA ASP A 68 14.41 10.34 -15.45
C ASP A 68 15.11 10.62 -14.13
N GLU A 69 15.69 11.81 -13.97
CA GLU A 69 16.24 12.26 -12.69
C GLU A 69 15.16 12.32 -11.60
N TRP A 70 13.98 12.87 -11.92
CA TRP A 70 12.86 12.91 -10.99
C TRP A 70 12.43 11.51 -10.56
N LYS A 71 12.29 10.58 -11.50
CA LYS A 71 11.96 9.17 -11.21
C LYS A 71 13.02 8.53 -10.32
N LYS A 72 14.30 8.78 -10.59
CA LYS A 72 15.43 8.30 -9.77
C LYS A 72 15.37 8.87 -8.36
N ASN A 73 15.11 10.16 -8.21
CA ASN A 73 15.01 10.83 -6.91
C ASN A 73 13.84 10.29 -6.08
N MET A 74 12.68 10.06 -6.71
CA MET A 74 11.56 9.37 -6.07
C MET A 74 11.92 7.96 -5.60
N SER A 75 12.64 7.19 -6.44
CA SER A 75 13.10 5.85 -6.09
C SER A 75 14.05 5.87 -4.89
N LYS A 76 15.07 6.74 -4.92
CA LYS A 76 16.01 6.95 -3.81
C LYS A 76 15.31 7.34 -2.51
N ALA A 77 14.36 8.28 -2.57
CA ALA A 77 13.60 8.69 -1.40
C ALA A 77 12.79 7.54 -0.78
N ARG A 78 12.18 6.69 -1.62
CA ARG A 78 11.46 5.49 -1.15
C ARG A 78 12.39 4.46 -0.53
N LEU A 79 13.56 4.22 -1.13
CA LEU A 79 14.57 3.30 -0.57
C LEU A 79 15.09 3.81 0.78
N LYS A 80 15.37 5.10 0.91
CA LYS A 80 15.79 5.70 2.19
C LYS A 80 14.73 5.58 3.27
N ASN A 81 13.47 5.94 2.96
CA ASN A 81 12.37 5.76 3.91
C ASN A 81 12.20 4.29 4.30
N ALA A 82 12.43 3.40 3.33
CA ALA A 82 12.48 2.00 3.60
C ALA A 82 13.57 1.70 4.67
N GLU A 83 14.85 1.93 4.37
CA GLU A 83 15.95 1.64 5.29
C GLU A 83 15.70 2.11 6.73
N THR A 84 15.09 3.29 6.90
CA THR A 84 14.80 3.83 8.23
C THR A 84 13.60 3.20 8.94
N ASN A 85 12.50 2.92 8.21
CA ASN A 85 11.20 2.70 8.88
C ASN A 85 10.68 1.27 8.86
N ALA A 86 11.13 0.37 7.98
CA ALA A 86 10.55 -0.97 8.01
C ALA A 86 11.42 -2.01 8.68
N LYS A 87 10.71 -2.97 9.27
CA LYS A 87 11.22 -4.15 9.95
C LYS A 87 12.11 -5.04 9.08
N GLY A 88 12.06 -4.91 7.76
CA GLY A 88 12.86 -5.72 6.83
C GLY A 88 12.37 -7.16 6.65
N ILE A 89 11.48 -7.65 7.52
CA ILE A 89 10.89 -9.01 7.47
C ILE A 89 9.36 -8.98 7.59
N SER A 90 8.69 -10.02 7.10
CA SER A 90 7.24 -10.21 7.19
C SER A 90 6.90 -11.69 7.41
N LEU A 91 5.98 -11.98 8.33
CA LEU A 91 5.45 -13.33 8.57
C LEU A 91 4.41 -13.66 7.49
N LYS A 92 4.60 -14.78 6.78
CA LYS A 92 3.69 -15.26 5.74
C LYS A 92 2.59 -16.16 6.32
N PRO A 93 1.45 -16.34 5.60
CA PRO A 93 0.43 -17.32 5.97
C PRO A 93 0.97 -18.76 6.10
N SER A 94 2.07 -19.09 5.43
CA SER A 94 2.77 -20.38 5.56
C SER A 94 3.46 -20.59 6.92
N GLY A 95 3.56 -19.55 7.74
CA GLY A 95 4.20 -19.53 9.06
C GLY A 95 5.67 -19.11 9.05
N TYR A 96 6.26 -18.81 7.90
CA TYR A 96 7.68 -18.45 7.78
C TYR A 96 7.90 -16.93 7.66
N TYR A 97 9.00 -16.44 8.21
CA TYR A 97 9.48 -15.09 7.94
C TYR A 97 10.14 -14.98 6.56
N GLU A 98 9.76 -13.97 5.79
CA GLU A 98 10.35 -13.60 4.51
C GLU A 98 11.03 -12.23 4.62
N ILE A 99 12.22 -12.09 4.03
CA ILE A 99 12.88 -10.80 3.88
C ILE A 99 12.15 -9.97 2.84
N THR A 100 11.77 -8.75 3.18
CA THR A 100 11.00 -7.86 2.30
C THR A 100 11.88 -6.86 1.56
N ARG A 101 13.20 -6.84 1.82
CA ARG A 101 14.13 -5.77 1.43
C ARG A 101 15.56 -6.24 1.17
N GLY A 102 16.34 -5.35 0.55
CA GLY A 102 17.73 -5.61 0.21
C GLY A 102 17.89 -6.70 -0.85
N GLU A 103 19.10 -7.23 -0.94
CA GLU A 103 19.48 -8.26 -1.91
C GLU A 103 18.71 -9.57 -1.73
N ASN A 104 18.40 -9.93 -0.48
CA ASN A 104 17.67 -11.16 -0.15
C ASN A 104 16.15 -11.00 -0.16
N LYS A 105 15.60 -9.94 -0.76
CA LYS A 105 14.16 -9.71 -0.84
C LYS A 105 13.44 -10.90 -1.48
N GLY A 106 12.36 -11.36 -0.85
CA GLY A 106 11.54 -12.49 -1.28
C GLY A 106 12.05 -13.84 -0.79
N ARG A 107 13.18 -13.89 -0.08
CA ARG A 107 13.76 -15.14 0.43
C ARG A 107 13.38 -15.37 1.90
N LEU A 108 13.27 -16.64 2.28
CA LEU A 108 12.91 -17.05 3.64
C LEU A 108 14.08 -16.82 4.61
N LEU A 109 13.77 -16.33 5.81
CA LEU A 109 14.76 -15.93 6.81
C LEU A 109 15.65 -17.11 7.25
N HIS A 110 15.05 -18.25 7.62
CA HIS A 110 15.80 -19.44 8.05
C HIS A 110 16.79 -19.93 6.98
N VAL A 111 16.42 -19.85 5.69
CA VAL A 111 17.32 -20.25 4.59
C VAL A 111 18.55 -19.35 4.59
N ILE A 112 18.37 -18.04 4.70
CA ILE A 112 19.46 -17.07 4.64
C ILE A 112 20.36 -17.21 5.87
N VAL A 113 19.78 -17.37 7.06
CA VAL A 113 20.52 -17.59 8.30
C VAL A 113 21.43 -18.81 8.16
N PHE A 114 20.91 -19.90 7.59
CA PHE A 114 21.69 -21.12 7.40
C PHE A 114 22.72 -21.02 6.26
N GLU A 115 22.37 -20.41 5.13
CA GLU A 115 23.32 -20.16 4.02
C GLU A 115 24.50 -19.29 4.46
N ASN A 116 24.25 -18.27 5.28
CA ASN A 116 25.30 -17.42 5.85
C ASN A 116 26.25 -18.24 6.74
N ARG A 117 25.72 -19.21 7.50
CA ARG A 117 26.53 -20.13 8.30
C ARG A 117 27.35 -21.10 7.43
N LEU A 118 26.76 -21.59 6.33
CA LEU A 118 27.40 -22.49 5.37
C LEU A 118 28.46 -21.80 4.50
N GLY A 119 28.31 -20.49 4.27
CA GLY A 119 29.15 -19.76 3.30
C GLY A 119 28.81 -20.06 1.83
N ARG A 120 27.69 -20.74 1.55
CA ARG A 120 27.20 -21.01 0.20
C ARG A 120 25.68 -21.07 0.16
N LYS A 121 25.09 -21.01 -1.05
CA LYS A 121 23.67 -21.26 -1.27
C LYS A 121 23.33 -22.74 -1.04
N LEU A 122 22.08 -23.00 -0.68
CA LEU A 122 21.55 -24.37 -0.63
C LEU A 122 21.54 -24.98 -2.03
N LEU A 123 21.86 -26.27 -2.10
CA LEU A 123 21.73 -27.06 -3.32
C LEU A 123 20.25 -27.37 -3.59
N GLU A 124 19.97 -27.82 -4.81
CA GLU A 124 18.61 -28.14 -5.20
C GLU A 124 17.99 -29.21 -4.30
N ASP A 125 18.72 -30.26 -3.90
CA ASP A 125 18.17 -31.31 -3.02
C ASP A 125 18.25 -30.97 -1.52
N GLU A 126 18.68 -29.76 -1.14
CA GLU A 126 18.81 -29.35 0.25
C GLU A 126 17.60 -28.53 0.73
N CYS A 127 17.23 -28.71 1.99
CA CYS A 127 16.24 -27.89 2.68
C CYS A 127 16.59 -27.73 4.17
N ILE A 128 16.01 -26.71 4.79
CA ILE A 128 16.19 -26.43 6.22
C ILE A 128 14.94 -26.85 6.99
N HIS A 129 15.15 -27.64 8.03
CA HIS A 129 14.14 -28.09 8.97
C HIS A 129 14.27 -27.32 10.28
N HIS A 130 13.15 -27.07 10.97
CA HIS A 130 13.13 -26.46 12.31
C HIS A 130 12.95 -27.57 13.33
N ILE A 131 13.93 -27.77 14.20
CA ILE A 131 14.01 -28.92 15.13
C ILE A 131 12.88 -28.87 16.16
N ASP A 132 12.51 -27.68 16.63
CA ASP A 132 11.40 -27.47 17.58
C ASP A 132 10.00 -27.42 16.94
N GLY A 133 9.91 -27.45 15.61
CA GLY A 133 8.66 -27.29 14.85
C GLY A 133 8.10 -25.86 14.80
N ASP A 134 8.72 -24.88 15.48
CA ASP A 134 8.34 -23.47 15.42
C ASP A 134 9.05 -22.77 14.26
N LYS A 135 8.30 -22.50 13.19
CA LYS A 135 8.76 -21.80 11.98
C LYS A 135 9.22 -20.37 12.20
N THR A 136 8.93 -19.79 13.38
CA THR A 136 9.35 -18.44 13.75
C THR A 136 10.68 -18.43 14.51
N ASN A 137 11.12 -19.57 15.06
CA ASN A 137 12.41 -19.71 15.73
C ASN A 137 13.54 -19.96 14.71
N ASN A 138 14.23 -18.89 14.32
CA ASN A 138 15.30 -18.91 13.32
C ASN A 138 16.71 -18.95 13.95
N ASP A 139 16.84 -19.38 15.21
CA ASP A 139 18.15 -19.62 15.83
C ASP A 139 18.92 -20.68 15.02
N ILE A 140 20.18 -20.43 14.70
CA ILE A 140 20.97 -21.36 13.88
C ILE A 140 21.05 -22.77 14.49
N ASN A 141 20.99 -22.89 15.82
CA ASN A 141 21.03 -24.18 16.51
C ASN A 141 19.68 -24.91 16.48
N ASN A 142 18.58 -24.20 16.17
CA ASN A 142 17.26 -24.79 15.95
C ASN A 142 17.04 -25.24 14.49
N LEU A 143 17.99 -24.95 13.60
CA LEU A 143 17.89 -25.26 12.18
C LEU A 143 18.76 -26.47 11.82
N ALA A 144 18.21 -27.36 11.00
CA ALA A 144 18.91 -28.53 10.50
C ALA A 144 18.91 -28.56 8.97
N LEU A 145 20.08 -28.71 8.36
CA LEU A 145 20.22 -28.99 6.92
C LEU A 145 19.91 -30.46 6.66
N MET A 146 18.99 -30.72 5.75
CA MET A 146 18.60 -32.06 5.36
C MET A 146 18.44 -32.14 3.84
N THR A 147 18.52 -33.34 3.29
CA THR A 147 18.02 -33.57 1.93
C THR A 147 16.50 -33.54 1.93
N ARG A 148 15.88 -33.20 0.80
CA ARG A 148 14.41 -33.21 0.67
C ARG A 148 13.82 -34.59 0.98
N SER A 149 14.51 -35.65 0.57
CA SER A 149 14.12 -37.03 0.86
C SER A 149 14.18 -37.37 2.36
N ALA A 150 15.21 -36.93 3.07
CA ALA A 150 15.33 -37.11 4.51
C ALA A 150 14.26 -36.30 5.26
N HIS A 151 14.03 -35.05 4.86
CA HIS A 151 12.99 -34.20 5.43
C HIS A 151 11.59 -34.82 5.27
N ALA A 152 11.25 -35.33 4.08
CA ALA A 152 9.98 -36.01 3.84
C ALA A 152 9.82 -37.29 4.67
N ARG A 153 10.91 -38.03 4.92
CA ARG A 153 10.90 -39.20 5.80
C ARG A 153 10.68 -38.81 7.27
N LEU A 154 11.30 -37.72 7.71
CA LEU A 154 11.15 -37.20 9.07
C LEU A 154 9.70 -36.77 9.35
N HIS A 155 9.09 -35.97 8.46
CA HIS A 155 7.68 -35.57 8.59
C HIS A 155 6.75 -36.78 8.72
N ARG A 156 6.95 -37.83 7.89
CA ARG A 156 6.17 -39.06 8.01
C ARG A 156 6.35 -39.79 9.34
N HIS A 157 7.48 -39.62 10.00
CA HIS A 157 7.72 -40.20 11.32
C HIS A 157 7.05 -39.36 12.41
N GLU A 158 7.16 -38.03 12.33
CA GLU A 158 6.51 -37.09 13.26
C GLU A 158 4.98 -37.16 13.19
N ASP A 159 4.40 -37.31 12.00
CA ASP A 159 2.97 -37.50 11.80
C ASP A 159 2.47 -38.78 12.50
N LYS A 160 3.25 -39.86 12.43
CA LYS A 160 2.94 -41.12 13.14
C LYS A 160 3.01 -40.95 14.65
N LEU A 161 4.01 -40.23 15.16
CA LEU A 161 4.18 -39.98 16.59
C LEU A 161 3.11 -39.06 17.16
N SER A 162 2.67 -38.07 16.39
CA SER A 162 1.67 -37.09 16.82
C SER A 162 0.22 -37.60 16.78
N ASN A 163 -0.01 -38.87 16.45
CA ASN A 163 -1.34 -39.48 16.25
C ASN A 163 -2.24 -38.71 15.26
N LYS A 164 -1.68 -37.82 14.43
CA LYS A 164 -2.36 -37.24 13.28
C LYS A 164 -2.43 -38.31 12.20
N LEU A 165 -3.45 -39.16 12.27
CA LEU A 165 -3.77 -40.08 11.18
C LEU A 165 -4.21 -39.25 9.97
N ILE A 166 -3.26 -38.90 9.10
CA ILE A 166 -3.58 -38.32 7.79
C ILE A 166 -4.12 -39.46 6.93
N ALA A 167 -5.44 -39.69 7.01
CA ALA A 167 -6.11 -40.63 6.14
C ALA A 167 -6.02 -40.11 4.71
N ARG A 168 -5.69 -41.00 3.76
CA ARG A 168 -5.81 -40.65 2.35
C ARG A 168 -7.28 -40.40 2.04
N ASN A 169 -7.59 -39.25 1.46
CA ASN A 169 -8.92 -39.01 0.91
C ASN A 169 -9.18 -40.02 -0.21
N LYS A 170 -10.45 -40.30 -0.52
CA LYS A 170 -10.88 -41.23 -1.60
C LYS A 170 -10.20 -40.95 -2.96
N ASN A 171 -9.69 -39.73 -3.16
CA ASN A 171 -9.12 -39.24 -4.40
C ASN A 171 -7.58 -39.34 -4.44
N GLY A 172 -6.96 -39.94 -3.41
CA GLY A 172 -5.50 -40.10 -3.31
C GLY A 172 -4.75 -38.85 -2.85
N THR A 173 -5.43 -37.74 -2.57
CA THR A 173 -4.86 -36.52 -1.98
C THR A 173 -4.78 -36.62 -0.45
N TRP A 174 -3.74 -36.03 0.12
CA TRP A 174 -3.60 -35.86 1.56
C TRP A 174 -4.44 -34.65 2.00
N SER A 175 -5.26 -34.81 3.06
CA SER A 175 -5.97 -33.72 3.73
C SER A 175 -5.06 -32.94 4.67
#